data_AF-A0A7W1VTZ6-F1
#
_entry.id   AF-A0A7W1VTZ6-F1
#
_cell.length_a   1.000
_cell.length_b   1.000
_cell.length_c   1.000
_cell.angle_alpha   90.00
_cell.angle_beta   90.00
_cell.angle_gamma   90.00
#
_symmetry.space_group_name_H-M   'P 1'
#
loop_
_entity.id
_entity.type
_entity.pdbx_description
1 polymer ?
#
loop_
_entity_poly.entity_id
_entity_poly.type
_entity_poly.pdbx_seq_one_letter_code
_entity_poly.pdbx_strand_id
1 'polypeptide(L)'
;MKIITAILWCQVVLGLTVAFIAYGDIHSAAMGMEYSRGMQRDFEQLRQSPDYQEPPQVRGYSFARLIEERYSAARERGGAAMLAFISGLGASFLGCVLLWLRGRVQRKA
;
A
#
# COMPACT_ATOMS: atom_id res chain seq x y z
N MET A 1 29.81 -2.65 -21.95
CA MET A 1 28.59 -1.92 -22.35
C MET A 1 27.32 -2.76 -22.26
N LYS A 2 27.18 -3.92 -22.93
CA LYS A 2 25.92 -4.72 -22.92
C LYS A 2 25.43 -5.11 -21.50
N ILE A 3 26.34 -5.53 -20.62
CA ILE A 3 26.05 -5.95 -19.23
C ILE A 3 25.41 -4.83 -18.40
N ILE A 4 25.97 -3.61 -18.45
CA ILE A 4 25.44 -2.46 -17.69
C ILE A 4 24.00 -2.13 -18.11
N THR A 5 23.66 -2.28 -19.39
CA THR A 5 22.29 -2.01 -19.88
C THR A 5 21.33 -3.11 -19.47
N ALA A 6 21.78 -4.36 -19.42
CA ALA A 6 20.98 -5.46 -18.87
C ALA A 6 20.66 -5.22 -17.39
N ILE A 7 21.65 -4.80 -16.58
CA ILE A 7 21.45 -4.47 -15.15
C ILE A 7 20.42 -3.35 -14.97
N LEU A 8 20.53 -2.28 -15.77
CA LEU A 8 19.58 -1.16 -15.70
C LEU A 8 18.15 -1.57 -16.10
N TRP A 9 18.00 -2.44 -17.11
CA TRP A 9 16.69 -2.99 -17.45
C TRP A 9 16.13 -3.88 -16.35
N CYS A 10 16.95 -4.73 -15.72
CA CYS A 10 16.54 -5.51 -14.55
C CYS A 10 16.06 -4.60 -13.42
N GLN A 11 16.76 -3.50 -13.13
CA GLN A 11 16.34 -2.52 -12.13
C GLN A 11 14.97 -1.91 -12.46
N VAL A 12 14.73 -1.53 -13.72
CA VAL A 12 13.44 -0.99 -14.17
C VAL A 12 12.31 -2.00 -13.96
N VAL A 13 12.52 -3.25 -14.39
CA VAL A 13 11.51 -4.33 -14.27
C VAL A 13 11.23 -4.66 -12.81
N LEU A 14 12.27 -4.77 -11.98
CA LEU A 14 12.13 -5.05 -10.56
C LEU A 14 11.40 -3.92 -9.84
N GLY A 15 11.74 -2.65 -10.11
CA GLY A 15 11.05 -1.51 -9.51
C GLY A 15 9.57 -1.43 -9.90
N LEU A 16 9.22 -1.75 -11.16
CA LEU A 16 7.83 -1.83 -11.62
C LEU A 16 7.07 -2.99 -10.95
N THR A 17 7.72 -4.14 -10.78
CA THR A 17 7.14 -5.31 -10.11
C THR A 17 6.85 -5.01 -8.65
N VAL A 18 7.79 -4.37 -7.94
CA VAL A 18 7.60 -3.93 -6.55
C VAL A 18 6.46 -2.92 -6.45
N ALA A 19 6.40 -1.94 -7.35
CA ALA A 19 5.31 -0.97 -7.39
C ALA A 19 3.95 -1.64 -7.65
N PHE A 20 3.89 -2.63 -8.54
CA PHE A 20 2.65 -3.36 -8.82
C PHE A 20 2.15 -4.15 -7.59
N ILE A 21 3.04 -4.88 -6.92
CA ILE A 21 2.69 -5.64 -5.71
C ILE A 21 2.24 -4.68 -4.59
N ALA A 22 3.03 -3.62 -4.37
CA ALA A 22 2.72 -2.62 -3.35
C ALA A 22 1.38 -1.91 -3.59
N TYR A 23 0.99 -1.71 -4.86
CA TYR A 23 -0.32 -1.15 -5.20
C TYR A 23 -1.49 -2.04 -4.72
N GLY A 24 -1.36 -3.37 -4.84
CA GLY A 24 -2.35 -4.31 -4.33
C GLY A 24 -2.53 -4.22 -2.81
N ASP A 25 -1.42 -4.11 -2.08
CA ASP A 25 -1.43 -3.94 -0.63
C ASP A 25 -2.00 -2.58 -0.20
N ILE A 26 -1.66 -1.49 -0.91
CA ILE A 26 -2.25 -0.16 -0.68
C ILE A 26 -3.75 -0.19 -0.91
N HIS A 27 -4.21 -0.83 -1.99
CA HIS A 27 -5.62 -0.88 -2.35
C HIS A 27 -6.43 -1.70 -1.34
N SER A 28 -5.94 -2.87 -0.94
CA SER A 28 -6.59 -3.69 0.08
C SER A 28 -6.60 -3.01 1.45
N ALA A 29 -5.53 -2.31 1.82
CA ALA A 29 -5.48 -1.49 3.03
C ALA A 29 -6.50 -0.33 2.98
N ALA A 30 -6.62 0.36 1.84
CA ALA A 30 -7.60 1.43 1.65
C ALA A 30 -9.04 0.92 1.78
N MET A 31 -9.36 -0.19 1.11
CA MET A 31 -10.69 -0.82 1.23
C MET A 31 -10.96 -1.29 2.66
N GLY A 32 -9.98 -1.88 3.35
CA GLY A 32 -10.12 -2.29 4.74
C GLY A 32 -10.38 -1.11 5.68
N MET A 33 -9.72 0.04 5.45
CA MET A 33 -9.94 1.26 6.22
C MET A 33 -11.33 1.86 5.98
N GLU A 34 -11.79 1.94 4.73
CA GLU A 34 -13.14 2.43 4.42
C GLU A 34 -14.22 1.51 5.00
N TYR A 35 -14.05 0.19 4.84
CA TYR A 35 -14.97 -0.79 5.41
C TYR A 35 -15.06 -0.68 6.93
N SER A 36 -13.92 -0.50 7.61
CA SER A 36 -13.86 -0.34 9.06
C SER A 36 -14.53 0.97 9.53
N ARG A 37 -14.34 2.07 8.78
CA ARG A 37 -15.04 3.35 9.04
C ARG A 37 -16.55 3.22 8.84
N GLY A 38 -16.99 2.48 7.83
CA GLY A 38 -18.41 2.18 7.61
C GLY A 38 -19.01 1.45 8.81
N MET A 39 -18.37 0.35 9.24
CA MET A 39 -18.80 -0.39 10.43
C MET A 39 -18.83 0.45 11.71
N GLN A 40 -17.88 1.37 11.89
CA GLN A 40 -17.88 2.29 13.03
C GLN A 40 -19.10 3.22 13.01
N ARG A 41 -19.44 3.79 11.85
CA ARG A 41 -20.63 4.64 11.69
C ARG A 41 -21.92 3.86 11.92
N ASP A 42 -22.02 2.66 11.35
CA ASP A 42 -23.20 1.81 11.53
C ASP A 42 -23.34 1.40 13.00
N PHE A 43 -22.24 1.09 13.69
CA PHE A 43 -22.23 0.80 15.12
C PHE A 43 -22.69 2.01 15.96
N GLU A 44 -22.20 3.21 15.66
CA GLU A 44 -22.62 4.44 16.34
C GLU A 44 -24.11 4.74 16.12
N GLN A 45 -24.64 4.50 14.91
CA GLN A 45 -26.06 4.65 14.63
C GLN A 45 -26.92 3.61 15.37
N LEU A 46 -26.49 2.34 15.37
CA LEU A 46 -27.19 1.27 16.08
C LEU A 46 -27.22 1.54 17.59
N ARG A 47 -26.12 2.04 18.17
CA ARG A 47 -26.04 2.39 19.60
C ARG A 47 -27.02 3.49 20.01
N GLN A 48 -27.46 4.34 19.09
CA GLN A 48 -28.46 5.38 19.36
C GLN A 48 -29.90 4.84 19.35
N SER A 49 -30.10 3.60 18.91
CA SER A 49 -31.42 2.95 18.92
C SER A 49 -31.80 2.51 20.34
N PRO A 50 -33.04 2.77 20.80
CA PRO A 50 -33.49 2.38 22.14
C PRO A 50 -33.50 0.86 22.36
N ASP A 51 -33.53 0.07 21.29
CA ASP A 51 -33.53 -1.41 21.34
C ASP A 51 -32.12 -2.02 21.26
N TYR A 52 -31.07 -1.20 21.29
CA TYR A 52 -29.71 -1.68 21.12
C TYR A 52 -29.22 -2.49 22.32
N GLN A 53 -28.92 -3.76 22.09
CA GLN A 53 -28.11 -4.58 22.98
C GLN A 53 -26.71 -4.73 22.40
N GLU A 54 -25.71 -4.42 23.22
CA GLU A 54 -24.32 -4.56 22.80
C GLU A 54 -23.99 -6.05 22.57
N PRO A 55 -23.43 -6.43 21.41
CA PRO A 55 -23.09 -7.81 21.13
C PRO A 55 -22.04 -8.32 22.13
N PRO A 56 -22.08 -9.62 22.49
CA PRO A 56 -21.19 -10.19 23.49
C PRO A 56 -19.71 -9.97 23.11
N GLN A 57 -18.90 -9.63 24.12
CA GLN A 57 -17.47 -9.36 23.92
C GLN A 57 -16.77 -10.59 23.35
N VAL A 58 -16.04 -10.41 22.26
CA VAL A 58 -15.26 -11.49 21.63
C VAL A 58 -13.83 -11.41 22.18
N ARG A 59 -13.38 -12.46 22.90
CA ARG A 59 -12.05 -12.55 23.52
C ARG A 59 -11.71 -11.40 24.49
N GLY A 60 -12.71 -10.80 25.14
CA GLY A 60 -12.51 -9.69 26.10
C GLY A 60 -12.28 -8.32 25.45
N TYR A 61 -12.44 -8.22 24.12
CA TYR A 61 -12.41 -6.95 23.40
C TYR A 61 -13.84 -6.48 23.11
N SER A 62 -14.08 -5.17 23.28
CA SER A 62 -15.31 -4.55 22.78
C SER A 62 -15.29 -4.53 21.24
N PHE A 63 -16.47 -4.56 20.63
CA PHE A 63 -16.62 -4.57 19.17
C PHE A 63 -15.95 -3.34 18.53
N ALA A 64 -16.03 -2.18 19.19
CA ALA A 64 -15.35 -0.95 18.80
C ALA A 64 -13.81 -1.12 18.75
N ARG A 65 -13.23 -1.79 19.75
CA ARG A 65 -11.77 -2.00 19.83
C ARG A 65 -11.27 -2.97 18.76
N LEU A 66 -12.08 -3.97 18.41
CA LEU A 66 -11.82 -4.89 17.29
C LEU A 66 -11.81 -4.17 15.94
N ILE A 67 -12.75 -3.23 15.72
CA ILE A 67 -12.78 -2.41 14.49
C ILE A 67 -11.55 -1.49 14.44
N GLU A 68 -11.18 -0.89 15.57
CA GLU A 68 -10.03 0.01 15.66
C GLU A 68 -8.70 -0.73 15.42
N GLU A 69 -8.51 -1.93 15.97
CA GLU A 69 -7.33 -2.77 15.70
C GLU A 69 -7.21 -3.17 14.23
N ARG A 70 -8.34 -3.47 13.57
CA ARG A 70 -8.32 -3.75 12.12
C ARG A 70 -7.97 -2.52 11.31
N TYR A 71 -8.47 -1.36 11.70
CA TYR A 71 -8.15 -0.10 11.03
C TYR A 71 -6.67 0.28 11.21
N SER A 72 -6.12 0.16 12.42
CA SER A 72 -4.70 0.48 12.68
C SER A 72 -3.75 -0.47 11.94
N ALA A 73 -4.03 -1.78 11.97
CA ALA A 73 -3.23 -2.76 11.24
C ALA A 73 -3.29 -2.57 9.71
N ALA A 74 -4.46 -2.23 9.16
CA ALA A 74 -4.61 -1.88 7.75
C ALA A 74 -3.83 -0.61 7.40
N ARG A 75 -3.87 0.41 8.26
CA ARG A 75 -3.15 1.67 8.06
C ARG A 75 -1.62 1.49 8.10
N GLU A 76 -1.09 0.72 9.05
CA GLU A 76 0.35 0.46 9.13
C GLU A 76 0.85 -0.31 7.91
N ARG A 77 0.12 -1.36 7.51
CA ARG A 77 0.45 -2.12 6.28
C ARG A 77 0.36 -1.25 5.04
N GLY A 78 -0.70 -0.45 4.91
CA GLY A 78 -0.87 0.49 3.81
C GLY A 78 0.26 1.53 3.75
N GLY A 79 0.71 2.03 4.90
CA GLY A 79 1.84 2.97 5.00
C GLY A 79 3.17 2.36 4.55
N ALA A 80 3.47 1.14 5.00
CA ALA A 80 4.67 0.42 4.58
C ALA A 80 4.64 0.10 3.07
N ALA A 81 3.47 -0.31 2.56
CA ALA A 81 3.27 -0.55 1.14
C ALA A 81 3.42 0.73 0.31
N MET A 82 2.96 1.88 0.80
CA MET A 82 3.16 3.18 0.15
C MET A 82 4.64 3.54 0.00
N LEU A 83 5.46 3.29 1.03
CA LEU A 83 6.91 3.50 0.96
C LEU A 83 7.58 2.54 -0.04
N ALA A 84 7.16 1.27 -0.06
CA ALA A 84 7.62 0.30 -1.05
C ALA A 84 7.24 0.71 -2.49
N PHE A 85 6.04 1.27 -2.66
CA PHE A 85 5.57 1.77 -3.95
C PHE A 85 6.41 2.94 -4.45
N ILE A 86 6.62 3.97 -3.62
CA ILE A 86 7.40 5.15 -3.98
C ILE A 86 8.86 4.77 -4.28
N SER A 87 9.46 3.90 -3.47
CA SER A 87 10.83 3.45 -3.69
C SER A 87 10.96 2.60 -4.96
N GLY A 88 10.00 1.71 -5.25
CA GLY A 88 9.96 0.93 -6.49
C GLY A 88 9.85 1.81 -7.73
N LEU A 89 8.93 2.78 -7.74
CA LEU A 89 8.80 3.75 -8.83
C LEU A 89 10.04 4.62 -8.99
N GLY A 90 10.61 5.11 -7.88
CA GLY A 90 11.84 5.90 -7.90
C GLY A 90 13.03 5.13 -8.49
N ALA A 91 13.18 3.85 -8.13
CA ALA A 91 14.21 2.97 -8.68
C ALA A 91 14.03 2.75 -10.19
N SER A 92 12.79 2.54 -10.66
CA SER A 92 12.50 2.41 -12.09
C SER A 92 12.75 3.71 -12.85
N PHE A 93 12.32 4.85 -12.30
CA PHE A 93 12.55 6.16 -12.91
C PHE A 93 14.06 6.45 -13.06
N LEU A 94 14.83 6.21 -12.00
CA LEU A 94 16.29 6.37 -12.04
C LEU A 94 16.93 5.44 -13.08
N GLY A 95 16.49 4.18 -13.16
CA GLY A 95 16.94 3.23 -14.17
C GLY A 95 16.70 3.72 -15.59
N CYS A 96 15.52 4.27 -15.86
CA CYS A 96 15.17 4.87 -17.16
C CYS A 96 16.04 6.10 -17.49
N VAL A 97 16.26 7.00 -16.52
CA VAL A 97 17.11 8.18 -16.70
C VAL A 97 18.55 7.77 -17.04
N LEU A 98 19.10 6.78 -16.34
CA LEU A 98 20.45 6.28 -16.61
C LEU A 98 20.57 5.60 -17.98
N LEU A 99 19.56 4.83 -18.40
CA LEU A 99 19.50 4.27 -19.75
C LEU A 99 19.46 5.36 -20.82
N TRP A 100 18.67 6.41 -20.60
CA TRP A 100 18.56 7.55 -21.52
C TRP A 100 19.87 8.33 -21.62
N LEU A 101 20.49 8.66 -20.48
CA LEU A 101 21.79 9.34 -20.44
C LEU A 101 22.86 8.53 -21.15
N ARG A 102 22.89 7.23 -20.93
CA ARG A 102 23.82 6.35 -21.64
C ARG A 102 23.59 6.38 -23.15
N GLY A 103 22.34 6.34 -23.61
CA GLY A 103 22.00 6.46 -25.03
C GLY A 103 22.47 7.79 -25.64
N ARG A 104 22.42 8.89 -24.87
CA ARG A 104 22.95 10.20 -25.28
C ARG A 104 24.47 10.21 -25.39
N VAL A 105 25.18 9.59 -24.44
CA VAL A 105 26.65 9.52 -24.43
C VAL A 105 27.16 8.68 -25.60
N GLN A 106 26.55 7.53 -25.88
CA GLN A 106 26.96 6.67 -27.01
C GLN A 106 26.72 7.29 -28.39
N ARG A 107 25.83 8.28 -28.52
CA ARG A 107 25.64 9.01 -29.79
C ARG A 107 26.68 10.12 -30.02
N LYS A 108 27.45 10.49 -28.99
CA LYS A 108 28.47 11.55 -29.06
C LYS A 108 29.90 11.01 -29.19
N ALA A 109 30.11 9.72 -28.96
CA ALA A 109 31.38 9.01 -29.11
C ALA A 109 31.39 8.23 -30.42
#